data_AF-A0A967CE65-F1
#
_entry.id   AF-A0A967CE65-F1
#
_cell.length_a   1.000
_cell.length_b   1.000
_cell.length_c   1.000
_cell.angle_alpha   90.00
_cell.angle_beta   90.00
_cell.angle_gamma   90.00
#
_symmetry.space_group_name_H-M   'P 1'
#
loop_
_entity.id
_entity.type
_entity.pdbx_description
1 polymer ?
#
loop_
_entity_poly.entity_id
_entity_poly.type
_entity_poly.pdbx_seq_one_letter_code
_entity_poly.pdbx_strand_id
1 'polypeptide(L)' 'MVLGIDVGGTHTDAALMDDGRFVDGVKVSSSKDVHRSILNTLDMLTERQPDLIE' A
#
# COMPACT_ATOMS: atom_id res chain seq x y z
N MET A 1 -7.52 -11.37 -4.66
CA MET A 1 -6.65 -10.25 -4.24
C MET A 1 -6.87 -9.85 -2.77
N VAL A 2 -5.79 -9.56 -2.06
CA VAL A 2 -5.76 -9.08 -0.66
C VAL A 2 -4.69 -7.99 -0.55
N LEU A 3 -5.01 -6.88 0.11
CA LEU A 3 -4.05 -5.83 0.44
C LEU A 3 -3.74 -5.86 1.94
N GLY A 4 -2.47 -6.05 2.29
CA GLY A 4 -1.97 -5.88 3.64
C GLY A 4 -1.32 -4.50 3.80
N ILE A 5 -1.60 -3.80 4.89
CA ILE A 5 -0.97 -2.52 5.23
C ILE A 5 -0.39 -2.60 6.64
N ASP A 6 0.88 -2.24 6.77
CA ASP A 6 1.60 -2.13 8.05
C ASP A 6 1.99 -0.67 8.30
N VAL A 7 1.50 -0.09 9.39
CA VAL A 7 1.72 1.31 9.74
C VAL A 7 2.72 1.40 10.89
N GLY A 8 3.94 1.85 10.57
CA GLY A 8 4.97 2.16 11.56
C GLY A 8 5.10 3.66 11.86
N GLY A 9 6.03 4.00 12.75
CA GLY A 9 6.34 5.40 13.10
C GLY A 9 7.26 6.12 12.11
N THR A 10 7.92 5.38 11.21
CA THR A 10 8.85 5.94 10.21
C THR A 10 8.39 5.68 8.79
N HIS A 11 7.88 4.47 8.53
CA HIS A 11 7.33 4.10 7.24
C HIS A 11 6.01 3.35 7.40
N THR A 12 5.17 3.50 6.38
CA THR A 12 3.98 2.69 6.15
C THR A 12 4.20 1.89 4.88
N ASP A 13 3.98 0.59 5.00
CA ASP A 13 4.20 -0.38 3.93
C ASP A 13 2.86 -0.96 3.50
N ALA A 14 2.70 -1.16 2.20
CA ALA A 14 1.56 -1.90 1.65
C ALA A 14 2.06 -3.02 0.74
N ALA A 15 1.44 -4.20 0.87
CA ALA A 15 1.76 -5.39 0.09
C ALA A 15 0.50 -5.94 -0.55
N LEU A 16 0.52 -6.05 -1.87
CA LEU A 16 -0.54 -6.61 -2.67
C LEU A 16 -0.28 -8.08 -2.92
N MET A 17 -1.27 -8.90 -2.57
CA MET A 17 -1.23 -10.35 -2.73
C MET A 17 -2.38 -10.79 -3.63
N ASP A 18 -2.12 -11.73 -4.53
CA ASP A 18 -3.16 -12.40 -5.30
C ASP A 18 -2.90 -13.91 -5.39
N ASP A 19 -3.95 -14.71 -5.16
CA ASP A 19 -3.86 -16.18 -5.06
C ASP A 19 -2.69 -16.66 -4.16
N GLY A 20 -2.51 -16.00 -3.00
CA GLY A 20 -1.44 -16.31 -2.05
C GLY A 20 -0.02 -15.94 -2.52
N ARG A 21 0.14 -15.30 -3.69
CA ARG A 21 1.42 -14.83 -4.24
C ARG A 21 1.56 -13.32 -4.07
N PHE A 22 2.80 -12.88 -3.88
CA PHE A 22 3.14 -11.46 -3.88
C PHE A 22 3.05 -10.89 -5.30
N VAL A 23 2.36 -9.77 -5.45
CA VAL A 23 2.17 -9.06 -6.73
C VAL A 23 3.03 -7.81 -6.77
N ASP A 24 2.84 -6.90 -5.81
CA ASP A 24 3.60 -5.65 -5.71
C ASP A 24 3.60 -5.13 -4.26
N GLY A 25 4.47 -4.17 -3.97
CA GLY A 25 4.52 -3.48 -2.70
C GLY A 25 5.07 -2.07 -2.81
N VAL A 26 4.62 -1.21 -1.89
CA VAL A 26 5.05 0.19 -1.78
C VAL A 26 5.42 0.51 -0.34
N LYS A 27 6.33 1.46 -0.19
CA LYS A 27 6.79 2.01 1.10
C LYS A 27 6.72 3.52 1.02
N VAL A 28 6.03 4.13 1.97
CA VAL A 28 5.96 5.59 2.12
C VAL A 28 6.48 6.00 3.48
N SER A 29 6.99 7.22 3.60
CA SER A 29 7.26 7.81 4.91
C SER A 29 5.97 7.95 5.73
N SER A 30 6.02 7.57 7.00
CA SER A 30 4.92 7.72 7.92
C SER A 30 4.68 9.19 8.25
N SER A 31 3.41 9.51 8.45
CA SER A 31 2.91 10.78 8.93
C SER A 31 2.31 10.60 10.32
N LYS A 32 2.24 11.68 11.10
CA LYS A 32 1.43 11.70 12.33
C LYS A 32 -0.05 11.48 12.03
N ASP A 33 -0.48 11.88 10.84
CA ASP A 33 -1.79 11.53 10.30
C ASP A 33 -1.70 10.15 9.62
N VAL A 34 -2.10 9.12 10.36
CA VAL A 34 -2.10 7.72 9.91
C VAL A 34 -2.97 7.53 8.67
N HIS A 35 -4.12 8.21 8.61
CA HIS A 35 -5.02 8.10 7.47
C HIS A 35 -4.32 8.56 6.19
N ARG A 36 -3.55 9.66 6.27
CA ARG A 36 -2.75 10.14 5.14
C ARG A 36 -1.68 9.15 4.70
N SER A 37 -1.00 8.47 5.63
CA SER A 37 -0.02 7.44 5.26
C SER A 37 -0.64 6.26 4.54
N ILE A 38 -1.83 5.83 4.98
CA ILE A 38 -2.58 4.77 4.31
C ILE A 38 -2.96 5.21 2.89
N LEU A 39 -3.57 6.39 2.74
CA LEU A 39 -3.95 6.91 1.42
C LEU A 39 -2.75 7.03 0.48
N ASN A 40 -1.61 7.56 0.96
CA ASN A 40 -0.40 7.65 0.14
C ASN A 40 0.09 6.28 -0.37
N THR A 41 -0.03 5.21 0.43
CA THR A 41 0.28 3.86 -0.06
C THR A 41 -0.70 3.38 -1.11
N LEU A 42 -2.00 3.66 -0.94
CA LEU A 42 -3.03 3.28 -1.90
C LEU A 42 -2.84 4.02 -3.24
N ASP A 43 -2.62 5.33 -3.19
CA ASP A 43 -2.39 6.16 -4.37
C ASP A 43 -1.21 5.63 -5.18
N MET A 44 -0.05 5.43 -4.54
CA MET A 44 1.15 4.93 -5.22
C MET A 44 0.98 3.51 -5.77
N LEU A 45 0.27 2.64 -5.05
CA LEU A 45 0.04 1.28 -5.51
C LEU A 45 -0.91 1.27 -6.72
N THR A 46 -1.93 2.11 -6.71
CA THR A 46 -2.90 2.26 -7.81
C THR A 46 -2.24 2.87 -9.05
N GLU A 47 -1.37 3.86 -8.87
CA GLU A 47 -0.57 4.44 -9.96
C GLU A 47 0.32 3.39 -10.64
N ARG A 48 0.86 2.45 -9.87
CA ARG A 48 1.73 1.37 -10.38
C ARG A 48 0.95 0.19 -10.94
N GLN A 49 -0.27 -0.03 -10.46
CA GLN A 49 -1.15 -1.13 -10.81
C GLN A 49 -2.54 -0.63 -11.23
N PRO A 50 -2.64 0.16 -12.32
CA PRO A 50 -3.89 0.81 -12.71
C PRO A 50 -5.00 -0.20 -13.06
N ASP A 51 -4.62 -1.39 -13.54
CA ASP A 51 -5.56 -2.42 -13.99
C ASP A 51 -6.15 -3.26 -12.83
N LEU A 52 -5.75 -3.01 -11.57
CA LEU A 52 -6.18 -3.79 -10.41
C LEU A 52 -7.36 -3.16 -9.64
N ILE A 53 -7.82 -1.97 -10.05
CA ILE A 53 -8.95 -1.25 -9.43
C ILE A 53 -10.00 -0.86 -10.50
N GLU A 54 -10.48 -1.86 -11.26
CA GLU A 54 -11.78 -1.80 -11.97
C GLU A 54 -12.82 -2.71 -11.31
#